data_AF-T0RX82-F1
#
_entry.id   AF-T0RX82-F1
#
_cell.length_a   1.000
_cell.length_b   1.000
_cell.length_c   1.000
_cell.angle_alpha   90.00
_cell.angle_beta   90.00
_cell.angle_gamma   90.00
#
_symmetry.space_group_name_H-M   'P 1'
#
loop_
_entity.id
_entity.type
_entity.pdbx_description
1 polymer ?
#
loop_
_entity_poly.entity_id
_entity_poly.type
_entity_poly.pdbx_seq_one_letter_code
_entity_poly.pdbx_strand_id
1 'polypeptide(L)'
;MGHSQFVTTMVVYSTVVNPGLNWIRAPGRFSRTMAIFYSIGFLVALASISIGLEIANNPPNFYAMLDVSRDCSFNDIKKAYRTRSVELHPDKNPSPTAADDFNRLRIAYDVLSDSEKRDVYDFYGEATALSKEPLTDVSRITSLLSYYIVWGILTYVMTLGDVSDVRAWSYSGCLLMFVAEINITLAKGGLSPRFFPQITVYELVQFMHLLYPPFMNGCRSMGAFFVRNILQENYDLSMELLKSNKMIMMGMRQLQGELQGVGHVRRAKTDKRDPADAASNAPTPQEQELIQPAPVVQPWGGLPIPGFVYAVGFYMVMNYIFG
;
A
#
# COMPACT_ATOMS: atom_id res chain seq x y z
N MET A 1 11.17 -3.44 18.42
CA MET A 1 11.87 -3.86 17.19
C MET A 1 13.36 -3.59 17.36
N GLY A 2 14.21 -4.61 17.27
CA GLY A 2 15.65 -4.41 17.36
C GLY A 2 16.16 -3.58 16.17
N HIS A 3 17.14 -2.71 16.40
CA HIS A 3 17.80 -1.91 15.36
C HIS A 3 18.26 -2.78 14.15
N SER A 4 18.59 -4.05 14.42
CA SER A 4 18.96 -5.06 13.42
C SER A 4 17.83 -5.44 12.46
N GLN A 5 16.59 -5.56 12.95
CA GLN A 5 15.45 -5.90 12.10
C GLN A 5 15.11 -4.77 11.14
N PHE A 6 15.10 -3.51 11.62
CA PHE A 6 14.88 -2.35 10.78
C PHE A 6 15.90 -2.25 9.64
N VAL A 7 17.19 -2.45 9.95
CA VAL A 7 18.27 -2.43 8.95
C VAL A 7 18.12 -3.58 7.96
N THR A 8 17.84 -4.80 8.44
CA THR A 8 17.62 -5.97 7.59
C THR A 8 16.44 -5.75 6.63
N THR A 9 15.32 -5.21 7.13
CA THR A 9 14.16 -4.89 6.31
C THR A 9 14.50 -3.82 5.26
N MET A 10 15.24 -2.76 5.61
CA MET A 10 15.70 -1.75 4.63
C MET A 10 16.65 -2.34 3.57
N VAL A 11 17.56 -3.21 3.96
CA VAL A 11 18.53 -3.83 3.04
C VAL A 11 17.82 -4.76 2.06
N VAL A 12 16.97 -5.67 2.53
CA VAL A 12 16.17 -6.54 1.65
C VAL A 12 15.31 -5.70 0.71
N TYR A 13 14.75 -4.63 1.23
CA TYR A 13 13.91 -3.74 0.45
C TYR A 13 14.67 -3.01 -0.68
N SER A 14 15.83 -2.44 -0.39
CA SER A 14 16.66 -1.74 -1.37
C SER A 14 17.31 -2.67 -2.41
N THR A 15 17.70 -3.88 -2.00
CA THR A 15 18.47 -4.81 -2.84
C THR A 15 17.61 -5.81 -3.61
N VAL A 16 16.45 -6.21 -3.06
CA VAL A 16 15.60 -7.25 -3.66
C VAL A 16 14.28 -6.68 -4.15
N VAL A 17 13.57 -5.93 -3.30
CA VAL A 17 12.20 -5.47 -3.62
C VAL A 17 12.20 -4.43 -4.74
N ASN A 18 13.00 -3.36 -4.62
CA ASN A 18 13.02 -2.30 -5.62
C ASN A 18 13.50 -2.78 -7.00
N PRO A 19 14.63 -3.51 -7.14
CA PRO A 19 15.06 -4.04 -8.43
C PRO A 19 14.07 -5.05 -9.01
N GLY A 20 13.50 -5.93 -8.19
CA GLY A 20 12.50 -6.92 -8.62
C GLY A 20 11.24 -6.27 -9.18
N LEU A 21 10.67 -5.29 -8.47
CA LEU A 21 9.50 -4.54 -8.94
C LEU A 21 9.80 -3.71 -10.19
N ASN A 22 11.00 -3.13 -10.30
CA ASN A 22 11.40 -2.39 -11.50
C ASN A 22 11.56 -3.32 -12.70
N TRP A 23 12.06 -4.54 -12.49
CA TRP A 23 12.16 -5.56 -13.52
C TRP A 23 10.79 -6.06 -14.00
N ILE A 24 9.84 -6.27 -13.09
CA ILE A 24 8.46 -6.68 -13.42
C ILE A 24 7.75 -5.56 -14.21
N ARG A 25 7.96 -4.30 -13.81
CA ARG A 25 7.31 -3.12 -14.41
C ARG A 25 8.10 -2.51 -15.57
N ALA A 26 9.10 -3.21 -16.09
CA ALA A 26 9.88 -2.72 -17.23
C ALA A 26 8.96 -2.50 -18.46
N PRO A 27 9.08 -1.35 -19.14
CA PRO A 27 8.22 -1.04 -20.28
C PRO A 27 8.38 -2.08 -21.39
N GLY A 28 7.25 -2.59 -21.89
CA GLY A 28 7.21 -3.54 -23.02
C GLY A 28 7.34 -5.02 -22.66
N ARG A 29 7.54 -5.40 -21.39
CA ARG A 29 7.66 -6.82 -21.00
C ARG A 29 6.31 -7.50 -20.77
N PHE A 30 5.43 -6.88 -19.99
CA PHE A 30 4.10 -7.42 -19.66
C PHE A 30 3.01 -6.37 -19.89
N SER A 31 1.78 -6.82 -20.14
CA SER A 31 0.60 -5.95 -20.08
C SER A 31 0.51 -5.28 -18.70
N ARG A 32 0.06 -4.02 -18.66
CA ARG A 32 0.01 -3.20 -17.42
C ARG A 32 -0.73 -3.93 -16.29
N THR A 33 -1.85 -4.59 -16.60
CA THR A 33 -2.64 -5.37 -15.63
C THR A 33 -1.87 -6.58 -15.11
N MET A 34 -1.18 -7.31 -16.00
CA MET A 34 -0.39 -8.48 -15.62
C MET A 34 0.85 -8.11 -14.80
N ALA A 35 1.49 -6.98 -15.13
CA ALA A 35 2.61 -6.45 -14.35
C ALA A 35 2.20 -6.15 -12.89
N ILE A 36 0.96 -5.70 -12.66
CA ILE A 36 0.43 -5.47 -11.31
C ILE A 36 0.18 -6.79 -10.59
N PHE A 37 -0.48 -7.75 -11.23
CA PHE A 37 -0.71 -9.07 -10.61
C PHE A 37 0.61 -9.75 -10.24
N TYR A 38 1.61 -9.70 -11.12
CA TYR A 38 2.94 -10.23 -10.81
C TYR A 38 3.66 -9.44 -9.72
N SER A 39 3.49 -8.12 -9.66
CA SER A 39 4.04 -7.30 -8.58
C SER A 39 3.41 -7.64 -7.24
N ILE A 40 2.08 -7.79 -7.18
CA ILE A 40 1.36 -8.20 -5.98
C ILE A 40 1.79 -9.61 -5.57
N GLY A 41 1.82 -10.56 -6.50
CA GLY A 41 2.27 -11.93 -6.24
C GLY A 41 3.71 -11.99 -5.73
N PHE A 42 4.61 -11.20 -6.31
CA PHE A 42 6.00 -11.09 -5.86
C PHE A 42 6.10 -10.51 -4.44
N LEU A 43 5.34 -9.46 -4.14
CA LEU A 43 5.33 -8.85 -2.81
C LEU A 43 4.73 -9.78 -1.75
N VAL A 44 3.65 -10.50 -2.08
CA VAL A 44 3.06 -11.51 -1.21
C VAL A 44 4.03 -12.66 -0.96
N ALA A 45 4.71 -13.15 -2.01
CA ALA A 45 5.70 -14.22 -1.86
C ALA A 45 6.87 -13.79 -0.96
N LEU A 46 7.39 -12.58 -1.16
CA LEU A 46 8.44 -12.03 -0.29
C LEU A 46 7.98 -11.85 1.15
N ALA A 47 6.77 -11.33 1.37
CA ALA A 47 6.19 -11.20 2.70
C ALA A 47 6.03 -12.56 3.39
N SER A 48 5.54 -13.57 2.67
CA SER A 48 5.42 -14.94 3.19
C SER A 48 6.77 -15.54 3.57
N ILE A 49 7.79 -15.35 2.72
CA ILE A 49 9.15 -15.82 3.00
C ILE A 49 9.73 -15.08 4.21
N SER A 50 9.57 -13.76 4.29
CA SER A 50 10.11 -12.99 5.40
C SER A 50 9.45 -13.38 6.72
N ILE A 51 8.12 -13.56 6.73
CA ILE A 51 7.39 -14.02 7.92
C ILE A 51 7.84 -15.44 8.30
N GLY A 52 7.98 -16.34 7.31
CA GLY A 52 8.44 -17.71 7.56
C GLY A 52 9.85 -17.76 8.14
N LEU A 53 10.78 -16.94 7.62
CA LEU A 53 12.13 -16.82 8.16
C LEU A 53 12.13 -16.24 9.57
N GLU A 54 11.29 -15.24 9.84
CA GLU A 54 11.16 -14.65 11.17
C GLU A 54 10.67 -15.68 12.19
N ILE A 55 9.64 -16.45 11.84
CA ILE A 55 9.10 -17.53 12.69
C ILE A 55 10.15 -18.63 12.92
N ALA A 56 10.96 -18.95 11.91
CA ALA A 56 11.99 -19.98 12.03
C ALA A 56 13.20 -19.54 12.87
N ASN A 57 13.55 -18.25 12.84
CA ASN A 57 14.69 -17.70 13.57
C ASN A 57 14.34 -17.27 15.00
N ASN A 58 13.08 -16.95 15.26
CA ASN A 58 12.62 -16.61 16.60
C ASN A 58 12.22 -17.88 17.37
N PRO A 59 12.53 -17.92 18.67
CA PRO A 59 12.14 -19.04 19.49
C PRO A 59 10.62 -19.03 19.73
N PRO A 60 9.99 -20.20 19.94
CA PRO A 60 8.54 -20.31 20.05
C PRO A 60 7.99 -19.49 21.23
N ASN A 61 6.78 -18.97 21.03
CA ASN A 61 6.03 -18.25 22.05
C ASN A 61 5.74 -19.10 23.27
N PHE A 62 5.46 -18.46 24.40
CA PHE A 62 5.10 -19.14 25.64
C PHE A 62 3.80 -19.94 25.49
N TYR A 63 2.81 -19.42 24.76
CA TYR A 63 1.58 -20.17 24.44
C TYR A 63 1.82 -21.37 23.52
N ALA A 64 2.69 -21.22 22.52
CA ALA A 64 3.06 -22.31 21.62
C ALA A 64 3.90 -23.39 22.36
N MET A 65 4.75 -22.97 23.29
CA MET A 65 5.59 -23.86 24.08
C MET A 65 4.78 -24.70 25.08
N LEU A 66 3.78 -24.09 25.70
CA LEU A 66 2.83 -24.78 26.58
C LEU A 66 1.71 -25.48 25.79
N ASP A 67 1.60 -25.23 24.49
CA ASP A 67 0.58 -25.76 23.59
C ASP A 67 -0.85 -25.45 24.05
N VAL A 68 -1.05 -24.20 24.47
CA VAL A 68 -2.33 -23.67 24.96
C VAL A 68 -2.73 -22.44 24.16
N SER A 69 -4.03 -22.16 24.10
CA SER A 69 -4.53 -20.94 23.46
C SER A 69 -4.33 -19.71 24.35
N ARG A 70 -4.20 -18.52 23.75
CA ARG A 70 -4.18 -17.24 24.46
C ARG A 70 -5.40 -17.01 25.35
N ASP A 71 -6.54 -17.63 25.07
CA ASP A 71 -7.75 -17.48 25.91
C ASP A 71 -7.86 -18.56 27.01
N CYS A 72 -6.81 -19.37 27.21
CA CYS A 72 -6.84 -20.45 28.18
C CYS A 72 -6.93 -19.96 29.64
N SER A 73 -7.57 -20.79 30.48
CA SER A 73 -7.67 -20.53 31.91
C SER A 73 -6.36 -20.88 32.62
N PHE A 74 -6.16 -20.32 33.82
CA PHE A 74 -5.01 -20.66 34.67
C PHE A 74 -4.90 -22.18 34.94
N ASN A 75 -6.03 -22.87 35.06
CA ASN A 75 -6.06 -24.32 35.27
C ASN A 75 -5.50 -25.09 34.07
N ASP A 76 -5.78 -24.63 32.85
CA ASP A 76 -5.28 -25.23 31.62
C ASP A 76 -3.77 -25.04 31.48
N ILE A 77 -3.28 -23.83 31.79
CA ILE A 77 -1.85 -23.51 31.82
C ILE A 77 -1.11 -24.44 32.80
N LYS A 78 -1.66 -24.60 34.02
CA LYS A 78 -1.07 -25.48 35.05
C LYS A 78 -1.06 -26.95 34.64
N LYS A 79 -2.13 -27.41 33.98
CA LYS A 79 -2.22 -28.79 33.47
C LYS A 79 -1.20 -29.02 32.34
N ALA A 80 -1.14 -28.10 31.38
CA ALA A 80 -0.23 -28.16 30.25
C ALA A 80 1.23 -28.14 30.70
N TYR A 81 1.59 -27.26 31.64
CA TYR A 81 2.93 -27.20 32.22
C TYR A 81 3.36 -28.54 32.84
N ARG A 82 2.47 -29.21 33.59
CA ARG A 82 2.78 -30.51 34.20
C ARG A 82 3.06 -31.59 33.16
N THR A 83 2.26 -31.65 32.10
CA THR A 83 2.45 -32.60 30.99
C THR A 83 3.77 -32.34 30.27
N ARG A 84 3.98 -31.09 29.83
CA ARG A 84 5.18 -30.67 29.08
C ARG A 84 6.46 -30.78 29.89
N SER A 85 6.40 -30.54 31.20
CA SER A 85 7.56 -30.65 32.09
C SER A 85 8.09 -32.07 32.21
N VAL A 86 7.21 -33.08 32.11
CA VAL A 86 7.63 -34.50 32.14
C VAL A 86 8.24 -34.91 30.81
N GLU A 87 7.72 -34.39 29.69
CA GLU A 87 8.22 -34.63 28.33
C GLU A 87 9.60 -33.99 28.10
N LEU A 88 9.76 -32.73 28.52
CA LEU A 88 10.98 -31.94 28.32
C LEU A 88 11.99 -32.08 29.47
N HIS A 89 11.79 -33.03 30.39
CA HIS A 89 12.70 -33.21 31.52
C HIS A 89 14.11 -33.61 31.03
N PRO A 90 15.20 -32.96 31.48
CA PRO A 90 16.55 -33.20 30.99
C PRO A 90 17.07 -34.62 31.26
N ASP A 91 16.49 -35.32 32.23
CA ASP A 91 16.80 -36.74 32.53
C ASP A 91 16.12 -37.73 31.57
N LYS A 92 14.97 -37.35 30.99
CA LYS A 92 14.19 -38.21 30.09
C LYS A 92 14.41 -37.89 28.61
N ASN A 93 14.80 -36.66 28.32
CA ASN A 93 15.08 -36.20 26.96
C ASN A 93 16.59 -36.12 26.73
N PRO A 94 17.17 -37.00 25.89
CA PRO A 94 18.60 -37.01 25.60
C PRO A 94 19.05 -35.90 24.62
N SER A 95 18.17 -34.96 24.25
CA SER A 95 18.51 -33.82 23.39
C SER A 95 19.53 -32.89 24.07
N PRO A 96 20.54 -32.39 23.35
CA PRO A 96 21.47 -31.39 23.87
C PRO A 96 20.79 -30.06 24.25
N THR A 97 19.59 -29.78 23.73
CA THR A 97 18.80 -28.58 24.04
C THR A 97 17.81 -28.77 25.19
N ALA A 98 17.68 -29.98 25.75
CA ALA A 98 16.62 -30.29 26.71
C ALA A 98 16.66 -29.39 27.96
N ALA A 99 17.85 -29.01 28.43
CA ALA A 99 18.01 -28.10 29.57
C ALA A 99 17.50 -26.68 29.26
N ASP A 100 17.79 -26.16 28.07
CA ASP A 100 17.37 -24.83 27.64
C ASP A 100 15.85 -24.80 27.38
N ASP A 101 15.32 -25.83 26.72
CA ASP A 101 13.89 -26.00 26.47
C ASP A 101 13.10 -26.10 27.78
N PHE A 102 13.62 -26.84 28.76
CA PHE A 102 13.01 -26.93 30.09
C PHE A 102 13.05 -25.60 30.85
N ASN A 103 14.17 -24.88 30.78
CA ASN A 103 14.29 -23.57 31.42
C ASN A 103 13.31 -22.57 30.80
N ARG A 104 13.17 -22.58 29.48
CA ARG A 104 12.22 -21.72 28.76
C ARG A 104 10.76 -22.10 29.07
N LEU A 105 10.44 -23.39 29.21
CA LEU A 105 9.12 -23.85 29.67
C LEU A 105 8.79 -23.31 31.09
N ARG A 106 9.77 -23.31 31.99
CA ARG A 106 9.62 -22.77 33.34
C ARG A 106 9.36 -21.25 33.31
N ILE A 107 10.10 -20.52 32.47
CA ILE A 107 9.90 -19.08 32.29
C ILE A 107 8.51 -18.79 31.72
N ALA A 108 8.07 -19.55 30.71
CA ALA A 108 6.74 -19.45 30.13
C ALA A 108 5.65 -19.62 31.19
N TYR A 109 5.78 -20.60 32.07
CA TYR A 109 4.83 -20.79 33.17
C TYR A 109 4.86 -19.62 34.17
N ASP A 110 6.03 -19.13 34.58
CA ASP A 110 6.12 -18.00 35.54
C ASP A 110 5.42 -16.75 34.99
N VAL A 111 5.62 -16.44 33.71
CA VAL A 111 5.01 -15.27 33.05
C VAL A 111 3.50 -15.45 32.83
N LEU A 112 3.05 -16.62 32.34
CA LEU A 112 1.63 -16.84 32.05
C LEU A 112 0.79 -17.16 33.29
N SER A 113 1.42 -17.57 34.39
CA SER A 113 0.74 -17.87 35.66
C SER A 113 0.25 -16.63 36.40
N ASP A 114 0.93 -15.50 36.21
CA ASP A 114 0.60 -14.21 36.81
C ASP A 114 -0.21 -13.37 35.81
N SER A 115 -1.40 -12.93 36.20
CA SER A 115 -2.27 -12.14 35.32
C SER A 115 -1.63 -10.84 34.87
N GLU A 116 -0.86 -10.18 35.73
CA GLU A 116 -0.21 -8.90 35.37
C GLU A 116 0.92 -9.14 34.37
N LYS A 117 1.78 -10.15 34.61
CA LYS A 117 2.86 -10.50 33.68
C LYS A 117 2.34 -11.05 32.35
N ARG A 118 1.21 -11.77 32.37
CA ARG A 118 0.55 -12.27 31.15
C ARG A 118 0.06 -11.13 30.27
N ASP A 119 -0.58 -10.11 30.86
CA ASP A 119 -0.99 -8.92 30.12
C ASP A 119 0.22 -8.21 29.52
N VAL A 120 1.29 -8.05 30.31
CA VAL A 120 2.54 -7.45 29.80
C VAL A 120 3.13 -8.27 28.66
N TYR A 121 3.14 -9.60 28.76
CA TYR A 121 3.64 -10.47 27.70
C TYR A 121 2.80 -10.36 26.42
N ASP A 122 1.48 -10.37 26.53
CA ASP A 122 0.57 -10.33 25.39
C ASP A 122 0.72 -9.05 24.55
N PHE A 123 1.00 -7.92 25.21
CA PHE A 123 1.08 -6.60 24.57
C PHE A 123 2.51 -6.09 24.31
N TYR A 124 3.48 -6.48 25.14
CA TYR A 124 4.84 -5.93 25.11
C TYR A 124 5.92 -6.99 24.81
N GLY A 125 5.54 -8.27 24.79
CA GLY A 125 6.43 -9.37 24.43
C GLY A 125 7.33 -9.85 25.57
N GLU A 126 8.14 -10.87 25.26
CA GLU A 126 8.98 -11.59 26.22
C GLU A 126 9.99 -10.68 26.94
N ALA A 127 10.69 -9.82 26.21
CA ALA A 127 11.76 -8.99 26.76
C ALA A 127 11.26 -8.02 27.84
N THR A 128 10.05 -7.49 27.68
CA THR A 128 9.45 -6.56 28.63
C THR A 128 8.76 -7.27 29.77
N ALA A 129 8.17 -8.45 29.54
CA ALA A 129 7.60 -9.26 30.62
C ALA A 129 8.66 -9.77 31.62
N LEU A 130 9.91 -9.91 31.16
CA LEU A 130 11.05 -10.33 31.98
C LEU A 130 11.83 -9.17 32.60
N SER A 131 11.62 -7.94 32.12
CA SER A 131 12.31 -6.77 32.67
C SER A 131 11.62 -6.29 33.96
N LYS A 132 12.41 -5.75 34.88
CA LYS A 132 11.91 -5.17 36.14
C LYS A 132 11.58 -3.68 36.02
N GLU A 133 11.71 -3.11 34.82
CA GLU A 133 11.50 -1.69 34.62
C GLU A 133 10.01 -1.35 34.61
N PRO A 134 9.59 -0.25 35.25
CA PRO A 134 8.20 0.14 35.26
C PRO A 134 7.72 0.37 33.82
N LEU A 135 6.64 -0.32 33.46
CA LEU A 135 5.99 -0.20 32.17
C LEU A 135 5.47 1.24 32.00
N THR A 136 6.09 2.01 31.11
CA THR A 136 5.62 3.37 30.80
C THR A 136 4.91 3.37 29.46
N ASP A 137 3.60 3.63 29.45
CA ASP A 137 2.81 3.78 28.22
C ASP A 137 3.40 4.82 27.26
N VAL A 138 4.09 5.81 27.82
CA VAL A 138 4.83 6.85 27.08
C VAL A 138 5.92 6.23 26.20
N SER A 139 6.65 5.22 26.68
CA SER A 139 7.69 4.54 25.90
C SER A 139 7.11 3.85 24.67
N ARG A 140 5.93 3.22 24.80
CA ARG A 140 5.21 2.60 23.70
C ARG A 140 4.72 3.62 22.66
N ILE A 141 4.10 4.71 23.13
CA ILE A 141 3.63 5.76 22.21
C ILE A 141 4.83 6.38 21.49
N THR A 142 5.95 6.57 22.17
CA THR A 142 7.17 7.12 21.57
C THR A 142 7.77 6.16 20.53
N SER A 143 7.83 4.86 20.80
CA SER A 143 8.35 3.87 19.84
C SER A 143 7.45 3.73 18.62
N LEU A 144 6.13 3.72 18.82
CA LEU A 144 5.14 3.73 17.74
C LEU A 144 5.26 5.00 16.89
N LEU A 145 5.20 6.18 17.49
CA LEU A 145 5.30 7.45 16.76
C LEU A 145 6.63 7.56 16.01
N SER A 146 7.74 7.22 16.64
CA SER A 146 9.07 7.29 15.99
C SER A 146 9.17 6.34 14.79
N TYR A 147 8.63 5.12 14.88
CA TYR A 147 8.57 4.20 13.74
C TYR A 147 7.83 4.81 12.54
N TYR A 148 6.63 5.33 12.74
CA TYR A 148 5.84 5.92 11.66
C TYR A 148 6.38 7.27 11.16
N ILE A 149 7.04 8.05 12.01
CA ILE A 149 7.74 9.27 11.59
C ILE A 149 8.91 8.91 10.67
N VAL A 150 9.75 7.95 11.06
CA VAL A 150 10.87 7.46 10.24
C VAL A 150 10.35 6.93 8.90
N TRP A 151 9.31 6.10 8.93
CA TRP A 151 8.71 5.59 7.70
C TRP A 151 8.00 6.66 6.87
N GLY A 152 7.43 7.69 7.48
CA GLY A 152 6.86 8.84 6.78
C GLY A 152 7.91 9.65 6.03
N ILE A 153 9.06 9.91 6.66
CA ILE A 153 10.23 10.54 6.04
C ILE A 153 10.80 9.64 4.94
N LEU A 154 10.94 8.35 5.20
CA LEU A 154 11.45 7.40 4.21
C LEU A 154 10.52 7.35 2.99
N THR A 155 9.20 7.30 3.20
CA THR A 155 8.20 7.34 2.13
C THR A 155 8.32 8.62 1.29
N TYR A 156 8.59 9.76 1.93
CA TYR A 156 8.90 11.00 1.20
C TYR A 156 10.10 10.83 0.29
N VAL A 157 11.24 10.38 0.85
CA VAL A 157 12.50 10.17 0.11
C VAL A 157 12.30 9.20 -1.06
N MET A 158 11.55 8.13 -0.83
CA MET A 158 11.27 7.12 -1.85
C MET A 158 10.38 7.58 -2.99
N THR A 159 9.54 8.59 -2.74
CA THR A 159 8.61 9.16 -3.72
C THR A 159 9.14 10.47 -4.30
N LEU A 160 10.39 10.85 -4.00
CA LEU A 160 11.09 11.91 -4.70
C LEU A 160 11.22 11.53 -6.18
N GLY A 161 10.57 12.30 -7.05
CA GLY A 161 10.52 12.06 -8.49
C GLY A 161 9.22 11.41 -8.99
N ASP A 162 8.32 11.00 -8.10
CA ASP A 162 6.98 10.54 -8.48
C ASP A 162 5.95 11.69 -8.46
N VAL A 163 4.85 11.50 -9.19
CA VAL A 163 3.70 12.43 -9.24
C VAL A 163 3.07 12.59 -7.84
N SER A 164 2.53 13.77 -7.54
CA SER A 164 1.88 14.09 -6.27
C SER A 164 0.86 13.04 -5.82
N ASP A 165 0.12 12.49 -6.77
CA ASP A 165 -0.96 11.56 -6.50
C ASP A 165 -0.42 10.20 -6.05
N VAL A 166 0.64 9.69 -6.70
CA VAL A 166 1.33 8.45 -6.31
C VAL A 166 1.89 8.55 -4.88
N ARG A 167 2.40 9.73 -4.54
CA ARG A 167 2.86 10.03 -3.18
C ARG A 167 1.70 10.05 -2.19
N ALA A 168 0.53 10.61 -2.54
CA ALA A 168 -0.66 10.58 -1.70
C ALA A 168 -1.14 9.13 -1.42
N TRP A 169 -1.14 8.26 -2.42
CA TRP A 169 -1.43 6.83 -2.25
C TRP A 169 -0.45 6.14 -1.29
N SER A 170 0.84 6.45 -1.39
CA SER A 170 1.84 5.91 -0.47
C SER A 170 1.59 6.37 0.97
N TYR A 171 1.30 7.66 1.20
CA TYR A 171 0.95 8.15 2.54
C TYR A 171 -0.37 7.59 3.07
N SER A 172 -1.35 7.32 2.20
CA SER A 172 -2.60 6.67 2.62
C SER A 172 -2.36 5.28 3.18
N GLY A 173 -1.42 4.52 2.61
CA GLY A 173 -1.00 3.22 3.15
C GLY A 173 -0.31 3.35 4.51
N CYS A 174 0.56 4.34 4.67
CA CYS A 174 1.23 4.63 5.94
C CYS A 174 0.22 4.94 7.04
N LEU A 175 -0.72 5.84 6.75
CA LEU A 175 -1.79 6.23 7.66
C LEU A 175 -2.68 5.03 8.02
N LEU A 176 -2.99 4.16 7.06
CA LEU A 176 -3.81 2.99 7.31
C LEU A 176 -3.13 2.01 8.27
N MET A 177 -1.85 1.71 8.08
CA MET A 177 -1.11 0.83 8.97
C MET A 177 -1.01 1.44 10.38
N PHE A 178 -0.76 2.75 10.46
CA PHE A 178 -0.75 3.48 11.73
C PHE A 178 -2.08 3.39 12.47
N VAL A 179 -3.19 3.63 11.76
CA VAL A 179 -4.54 3.52 12.33
C VAL A 179 -4.84 2.08 12.74
N ALA A 180 -4.47 1.09 11.93
CA ALA A 180 -4.68 -0.31 12.26
C ALA A 180 -3.91 -0.73 13.53
N GLU A 181 -2.64 -0.32 13.66
CA GLU A 181 -1.83 -0.59 14.85
C GLU A 181 -2.39 0.11 16.09
N ILE A 182 -2.82 1.37 15.96
CA ILE A 182 -3.52 2.10 17.03
C ILE A 182 -4.78 1.35 17.44
N ASN A 183 -5.61 0.91 16.50
CA ASN A 183 -6.83 0.16 16.82
C ASN A 183 -6.53 -1.16 17.52
N ILE A 184 -5.58 -1.95 17.01
CA ILE A 184 -5.20 -3.24 17.63
C ILE A 184 -4.64 -3.02 19.04
N THR A 185 -3.82 -1.99 19.24
CA THR A 185 -3.19 -1.73 20.54
C THR A 185 -4.14 -1.08 21.55
N LEU A 186 -5.04 -0.17 21.13
CA LEU A 186 -6.00 0.49 22.02
C LEU A 186 -7.24 -0.34 22.30
N ALA A 187 -7.76 -1.06 21.31
CA ALA A 187 -8.94 -1.91 21.50
C ALA A 187 -8.64 -3.13 22.37
N LYS A 188 -7.35 -3.41 22.68
CA LYS A 188 -6.88 -4.65 23.31
C LYS A 188 -7.42 -5.92 22.63
N GLY A 189 -7.87 -5.79 21.38
CA GLY A 189 -8.48 -6.83 20.59
C GLY A 189 -7.39 -7.50 19.76
N GLY A 190 -7.02 -8.71 20.14
CA GLY A 190 -6.18 -9.55 19.29
C GLY A 190 -6.96 -10.17 18.14
N LEU A 191 -6.23 -10.85 17.25
CA LEU A 191 -6.85 -11.71 16.23
C LEU A 191 -7.80 -12.73 16.87
N SER A 192 -8.81 -13.15 16.09
CA SER A 192 -9.75 -14.17 16.52
C SER A 192 -9.00 -15.45 16.92
N PRO A 193 -9.20 -15.96 18.17
CA PRO A 193 -8.54 -17.16 18.68
C PRO A 193 -8.81 -18.41 17.84
N ARG A 194 -9.90 -18.38 17.04
CA ARG A 194 -10.30 -19.48 16.15
C ARG A 194 -9.30 -19.73 15.03
N PHE A 195 -8.66 -18.69 14.53
CA PHE A 195 -7.71 -18.81 13.41
C PHE A 195 -6.26 -18.79 13.89
N PHE A 196 -5.98 -18.05 14.96
CA PHE A 196 -4.63 -17.87 15.49
C PHE A 196 -4.63 -18.01 17.01
N PRO A 197 -4.69 -19.25 17.53
CA PRO A 197 -4.88 -19.49 18.96
C PRO A 197 -3.67 -19.11 19.83
N GLN A 198 -2.47 -19.03 19.25
CA GLN A 198 -1.20 -18.88 19.98
C GLN A 198 -0.47 -17.55 19.67
N ILE A 199 -1.01 -16.70 18.79
CA ILE A 199 -0.37 -15.45 18.38
C ILE A 199 -0.74 -14.33 19.36
N THR A 200 0.29 -13.67 19.89
CA THR A 200 0.13 -12.51 20.79
C THR A 200 -0.15 -11.22 20.03
N VAL A 201 -0.66 -10.19 20.72
CA VAL A 201 -0.88 -8.87 20.10
C VAL A 201 0.46 -8.24 19.73
N TYR A 202 1.48 -8.41 20.56
CA TYR A 202 2.84 -7.99 20.28
C TYR A 202 3.38 -8.55 18.96
N GLU A 203 3.29 -9.87 18.76
CA GLU A 203 3.74 -10.51 17.51
C GLU A 203 2.94 -10.10 16.30
N LEU A 204 1.63 -9.91 16.46
CA LEU A 204 0.79 -9.41 15.38
C LEU A 204 1.31 -8.05 14.88
N VAL A 205 1.64 -7.13 15.81
CA VAL A 205 2.23 -5.84 15.46
C VAL A 205 3.59 -6.01 14.78
N GLN A 206 4.44 -6.94 15.25
CA GLN A 206 5.71 -7.23 14.58
C GLN A 206 5.51 -7.75 13.14
N PHE A 207 4.55 -8.65 12.92
CA PHE A 207 4.20 -9.12 11.58
C PHE A 207 3.66 -7.99 10.71
N MET A 208 2.87 -7.07 11.28
CA MET A 208 2.42 -5.87 10.56
C MET A 208 3.60 -4.98 10.15
N HIS A 209 4.58 -4.75 11.02
CA HIS A 209 5.79 -3.99 10.68
C HIS A 209 6.63 -4.67 9.60
N LEU A 210 6.61 -6.00 9.54
CA LEU A 210 7.27 -6.76 8.48
C LEU A 210 6.51 -6.69 7.14
N LEU A 211 5.18 -6.65 7.21
CA LEU A 211 4.29 -6.47 6.05
C LEU A 211 4.31 -5.02 5.51
N TYR A 212 4.73 -4.06 6.33
CA TYR A 212 4.67 -2.64 6.03
C TYR A 212 5.40 -2.24 4.72
N PRO A 213 6.69 -2.57 4.49
CA PRO A 213 7.35 -2.23 3.22
C PRO A 213 6.66 -2.82 1.99
N PRO A 214 6.32 -4.13 1.95
CA PRO A 214 5.56 -4.70 0.84
C PRO A 214 4.22 -3.99 0.59
N PHE A 215 3.47 -3.71 1.67
CA PHE A 215 2.18 -3.04 1.60
C PHE A 215 2.29 -1.63 1.01
N MET A 216 3.24 -0.83 1.52
CA MET A 216 3.50 0.52 1.02
C MET A 216 3.85 0.55 -0.47
N ASN A 217 4.55 -0.47 -0.97
CA ASN A 217 4.86 -0.60 -2.38
C ASN A 217 3.66 -1.01 -3.22
N GLY A 218 2.78 -1.84 -2.66
CA GLY A 218 1.46 -2.10 -3.23
C GLY A 218 0.69 -0.79 -3.43
N CYS A 219 0.60 0.05 -2.39
CA CYS A 219 -0.06 1.35 -2.47
C CYS A 219 0.57 2.28 -3.51
N ARG A 220 1.90 2.39 -3.55
CA ARG A 220 2.63 3.17 -4.57
C ARG A 220 2.36 2.65 -5.99
N SER A 221 2.36 1.33 -6.17
CA SER A 221 2.09 0.69 -7.46
C SER A 221 0.67 0.94 -7.94
N MET A 222 -0.32 0.86 -7.05
CA MET A 222 -1.72 1.20 -7.36
C MET A 222 -1.86 2.66 -7.76
N GLY A 223 -1.24 3.59 -7.02
CA GLY A 223 -1.23 5.01 -7.37
C GLY A 223 -0.66 5.25 -8.76
N ALA A 224 0.44 4.59 -9.12
CA ALA A 224 1.03 4.71 -10.46
C ALA A 224 0.12 4.17 -11.57
N PHE A 225 -0.69 3.14 -11.30
CA PHE A 225 -1.65 2.61 -12.27
C PHE A 225 -2.82 3.56 -12.52
N PHE A 226 -3.51 3.98 -11.45
CA PHE A 226 -4.70 4.83 -11.58
C PHE A 226 -4.37 6.20 -12.18
N VAL A 227 -3.28 6.84 -11.74
CA VAL A 227 -2.92 8.19 -12.18
C VAL A 227 -2.48 8.21 -13.64
N ARG A 228 -1.70 7.20 -14.08
CA ARG A 228 -1.25 7.12 -15.48
C ARG A 228 -2.40 6.83 -16.42
N ASN A 229 -3.39 6.03 -16.03
CA ASN A 229 -4.54 5.77 -16.89
C ASN A 229 -5.37 7.04 -17.07
N ILE A 230 -5.65 7.78 -16.00
CA ILE A 230 -6.44 9.01 -16.09
C ILE A 230 -5.74 10.08 -16.95
N LEU A 231 -4.43 10.31 -16.74
CA LEU A 231 -3.69 11.30 -17.52
C LEU A 231 -3.56 10.91 -19.01
N GLN A 232 -3.32 9.63 -19.29
CA GLN A 232 -3.19 9.12 -20.65
C GLN A 232 -4.52 9.16 -21.40
N GLU A 233 -5.61 8.69 -20.78
CA GLU A 233 -6.96 8.72 -21.36
C GLU A 233 -7.40 10.16 -21.66
N ASN A 234 -7.15 11.09 -20.74
CA ASN A 234 -7.45 12.50 -20.97
C ASN A 234 -6.65 13.08 -22.14
N TYR A 235 -5.37 12.71 -22.27
CA TYR A 235 -4.54 13.16 -23.38
C TYR A 235 -5.00 12.58 -24.72
N ASP A 236 -5.28 11.28 -24.77
CA ASP A 236 -5.73 10.58 -25.98
C ASP A 236 -7.10 11.12 -26.43
N LEU A 237 -8.02 11.33 -25.49
CA LEU A 237 -9.32 11.95 -25.76
C LEU A 237 -9.15 13.37 -26.32
N SER A 238 -8.24 14.18 -25.76
CA SER A 238 -7.98 15.54 -26.25
C SER A 238 -7.45 15.55 -27.69
N MET A 239 -6.58 14.59 -28.04
CA MET A 239 -6.03 14.45 -29.38
C MET A 239 -7.07 13.94 -30.38
N GLU A 240 -7.95 13.03 -29.97
CA GLU A 240 -9.05 12.56 -30.79
C GLU A 240 -10.07 13.68 -31.09
N LEU A 241 -10.39 14.48 -30.08
CA LEU A 241 -11.26 15.63 -30.21
C LEU A 241 -10.67 16.69 -31.14
N LEU A 242 -9.36 16.94 -31.06
CA LEU A 242 -8.64 17.82 -31.98
C LEU A 242 -8.68 17.30 -33.43
N LYS A 243 -8.49 15.99 -33.64
CA LYS A 243 -8.59 15.37 -34.96
C LYS A 243 -10.00 15.50 -35.54
N SER A 244 -11.03 15.24 -34.71
CA SER A 244 -12.43 15.39 -35.10
C SER A 244 -12.74 16.83 -35.52
N ASN A 245 -12.35 17.82 -34.70
CA ASN A 245 -12.52 19.25 -35.02
C ASN A 245 -11.84 19.62 -36.35
N LYS A 246 -10.62 19.12 -36.58
CA LYS A 246 -9.90 19.34 -37.84
C LYS A 246 -10.63 18.74 -39.05
N MET A 247 -11.18 17.53 -38.91
CA MET A 247 -11.96 16.89 -39.99
C MET A 247 -13.26 17.65 -40.28
N ILE A 248 -13.95 18.15 -39.25
CA ILE A 248 -15.16 18.97 -39.42
C ILE A 248 -14.84 20.24 -40.20
N MET A 249 -13.75 20.95 -39.86
CA MET A 249 -13.33 22.14 -40.61
C MET A 249 -12.98 21.82 -42.07
N MET A 250 -12.29 20.69 -42.32
CA MET A 250 -12.00 20.25 -43.68
C MET A 250 -13.28 19.93 -44.46
N GLY A 251 -14.24 19.26 -43.83
CA GLY A 251 -15.55 18.96 -44.42
C GLY A 251 -16.36 20.23 -44.72
N MET A 252 -16.36 21.22 -43.81
CA MET A 252 -17.00 22.52 -44.03
C MET A 252 -16.36 23.27 -45.19
N ARG A 253 -15.03 23.29 -45.30
CA ARG A 253 -14.33 23.89 -46.45
C ARG A 253 -14.66 23.19 -47.76
N GLN A 254 -14.73 21.86 -47.75
CA GLN A 254 -15.12 21.10 -48.93
C GLN A 254 -16.56 21.43 -49.36
N LEU A 255 -17.51 21.46 -48.41
CA LEU A 255 -18.90 21.85 -48.67
C LEU A 255 -19.00 23.29 -49.19
N GLN A 256 -18.23 24.23 -48.63
CA GLN A 256 -18.15 25.60 -49.15
C GLN A 256 -17.59 25.63 -50.58
N GLY A 257 -16.56 24.84 -50.88
CA GLY A 257 -16.01 24.70 -52.22
C GLY A 257 -17.02 24.11 -53.22
N GLU A 258 -17.76 23.08 -52.83
CA GLU A 258 -18.84 22.50 -53.64
C GLU A 258 -19.99 23.50 -53.85
N LEU A 259 -20.41 24.23 -52.81
CA LEU A 259 -21.43 25.29 -52.91
C LEU A 259 -20.98 26.44 -53.81
N GLN A 260 -19.71 26.86 -53.74
CA GLN A 260 -19.14 27.86 -54.63
C GLN A 260 -19.04 27.34 -56.07
N GLY A 261 -18.67 26.08 -56.27
CA GLY A 261 -18.66 25.42 -57.57
C GLY A 261 -20.06 25.33 -58.21
N VAL A 262 -21.08 25.00 -57.42
CA VAL A 262 -22.49 25.03 -57.85
C VAL A 262 -22.96 26.46 -58.12
N GLY A 263 -22.48 27.44 -57.36
CA GLY A 263 -22.69 28.87 -57.60
C GLY A 263 -22.09 29.34 -58.94
N HIS A 264 -20.91 28.85 -59.32
CA HIS A 264 -20.27 29.15 -60.60
C HIS A 264 -20.97 28.47 -61.79
N VAL A 265 -21.53 27.27 -61.64
CA VAL A 265 -22.35 26.66 -62.72
C VAL A 265 -23.64 27.46 -63.00
N ARG A 266 -24.23 28.09 -61.98
CA ARG A 266 -25.34 29.04 -62.18
C ARG A 266 -24.90 30.41 -62.72
N ARG A 267 -23.67 30.86 -62.42
CA ARG A 267 -23.16 32.18 -62.79
C ARG A 267 -22.40 32.22 -64.13
N ALA A 268 -22.00 31.08 -64.68
CA ALA A 268 -21.32 30.97 -65.98
C ALA A 268 -22.14 31.43 -67.20
N LYS A 269 -23.39 31.91 -67.00
CA LYS A 269 -24.19 32.54 -68.06
C LYS A 269 -24.24 34.07 -68.00
N THR A 270 -23.60 34.70 -67.02
CA THR A 270 -23.59 36.17 -66.92
C THR A 270 -22.30 36.69 -66.31
N ASP A 271 -21.58 37.42 -67.17
CA ASP A 271 -20.79 38.61 -66.89
C ASP A 271 -19.25 38.47 -66.86
N LYS A 272 -18.62 39.27 -67.74
CA LYS A 272 -17.19 39.59 -67.75
C LYS A 272 -16.97 40.67 -66.70
N ARG A 273 -16.07 40.45 -65.73
CA ARG A 273 -15.48 41.54 -64.91
C ARG A 273 -14.17 41.11 -64.23
N ASP A 274 -13.42 42.13 -63.84
CA ASP A 274 -11.96 42.30 -63.73
C ASP A 274 -11.18 41.39 -62.73
N PRO A 275 -9.82 41.31 -62.85
CA PRO A 275 -9.00 40.45 -62.00
C PRO A 275 -8.54 41.21 -60.75
N ALA A 276 -9.34 41.17 -59.68
CA ALA A 276 -8.95 41.77 -58.39
C ALA A 276 -9.26 40.90 -57.16
N ASP A 277 -9.78 39.67 -57.33
CA ASP A 277 -10.20 38.83 -56.19
C ASP A 277 -9.31 37.59 -56.04
N ALA A 278 -8.03 37.80 -55.73
CA ALA A 278 -7.08 36.75 -55.35
C ALA A 278 -6.61 36.89 -53.89
N ALA A 279 -7.44 37.45 -53.02
CA ALA A 279 -7.14 37.64 -51.60
C ALA A 279 -8.36 37.35 -50.72
N SER A 280 -8.72 36.08 -50.55
CA SER A 280 -9.60 35.66 -49.45
C SER A 280 -9.40 34.18 -49.08
N ASN A 281 -8.18 33.83 -48.70
CA ASN A 281 -7.91 32.63 -47.89
C ASN A 281 -7.24 33.01 -46.57
N ALA A 282 -7.62 34.17 -46.01
CA ALA A 282 -7.28 34.49 -44.63
C ALA A 282 -8.41 33.95 -43.73
N PRO A 283 -8.09 33.13 -42.71
CA PRO A 283 -9.11 32.54 -41.86
C PRO A 283 -9.94 33.64 -41.18
N THR A 284 -11.26 33.43 -41.16
CA THR A 284 -12.20 34.37 -40.53
C THR A 284 -11.94 34.48 -39.02
N PRO A 285 -12.38 35.56 -38.34
CA PRO A 285 -12.17 35.72 -36.90
C PRO A 285 -12.66 34.52 -36.06
N GLN A 286 -13.69 33.81 -36.52
CA GLN A 286 -14.19 32.57 -35.91
C GLN A 286 -13.23 31.37 -36.10
N GLU A 287 -12.51 31.28 -37.22
CA GLU A 287 -11.45 30.28 -37.42
C GLU A 287 -10.20 30.60 -36.58
N GLN A 288 -9.92 31.87 -36.26
CA GLN A 288 -8.82 32.26 -35.37
C GLN A 288 -9.12 31.96 -33.89
N GLU A 289 -10.39 32.00 -33.49
CA GLU A 289 -10.82 31.61 -32.14
C GLU A 289 -10.70 30.08 -31.92
N LEU A 290 -10.91 29.27 -32.96
CA LEU A 290 -10.71 27.81 -32.96
C LEU A 290 -9.23 27.35 -32.98
N ILE A 291 -8.30 28.25 -33.28
CA ILE A 291 -6.84 27.97 -33.31
C ILE A 291 -6.18 28.32 -31.96
N GLN A 292 -6.92 28.91 -31.02
CA GLN A 292 -6.37 29.11 -29.69
C GLN A 292 -6.04 27.75 -29.06
N PRO A 293 -4.81 27.53 -28.53
CA PRO A 293 -4.56 26.38 -27.69
C PRO A 293 -5.60 26.41 -26.57
N ALA A 294 -6.22 25.25 -26.29
CA ALA A 294 -7.20 25.13 -25.22
C ALA A 294 -6.69 25.87 -23.97
N PRO A 295 -7.56 26.60 -23.24
CA PRO A 295 -7.13 27.30 -22.05
C PRO A 295 -6.36 26.32 -21.18
N VAL A 296 -5.18 26.72 -20.71
CA VAL A 296 -4.43 25.95 -19.71
C VAL A 296 -5.43 25.67 -18.60
N VAL A 297 -5.84 24.41 -18.48
CA VAL A 297 -6.74 23.99 -17.43
C VAL A 297 -5.97 24.21 -16.14
N GLN A 298 -6.24 25.32 -15.47
CA GLN A 298 -5.89 25.44 -14.06
C GLN A 298 -6.54 24.22 -13.37
N PRO A 299 -5.83 23.54 -12.47
CA PRO A 299 -6.23 22.20 -11.98
C PRO A 299 -7.46 22.21 -11.05
N TRP A 300 -8.40 23.13 -11.26
CA TRP A 300 -9.52 23.39 -10.38
C TRP A 300 -10.81 23.43 -11.21
N GLY A 301 -11.57 22.35 -11.12
CA GLY A 301 -12.86 22.21 -11.81
C GLY A 301 -13.66 20.97 -11.40
N GLY A 302 -13.01 19.95 -10.83
CA GLY A 302 -13.70 18.96 -9.98
C GLY A 302 -13.55 19.40 -8.53
N LEU A 303 -14.61 19.32 -7.73
CA LEU A 303 -14.50 19.47 -6.27
C LEU A 303 -13.30 18.62 -5.82
N PRO A 304 -12.24 19.21 -5.23
CA PRO A 304 -11.15 18.40 -4.71
C PRO A 304 -11.76 17.57 -3.60
N ILE A 305 -12.04 16.30 -3.90
CA ILE A 305 -12.45 15.34 -2.89
C ILE A 305 -11.25 15.31 -1.93
N PRO A 306 -11.36 15.84 -0.70
CA PRO A 306 -10.23 15.93 0.20
C PRO A 306 -9.66 14.52 0.37
N GLY A 307 -8.33 14.36 0.45
CA GLY A 307 -7.70 13.04 0.58
C GLY A 307 -8.29 12.18 1.71
N PHE A 308 -8.86 12.81 2.75
CA PHE A 308 -9.58 12.14 3.83
C PHE A 308 -10.85 11.41 3.37
N VAL A 309 -11.53 11.85 2.30
CA VAL A 309 -12.76 11.21 1.79
C VAL A 309 -12.44 9.87 1.11
N TYR A 310 -11.29 9.75 0.45
CA TYR A 310 -10.79 8.44 -0.01
C TYR A 310 -10.42 7.55 1.19
N ALA A 311 -9.82 8.12 2.24
CA ALA A 311 -9.53 7.38 3.47
C ALA A 311 -10.81 6.94 4.21
N VAL A 312 -11.87 7.75 4.19
CA VAL A 312 -13.18 7.44 4.80
C VAL A 312 -13.97 6.45 3.97
N GLY A 313 -13.96 6.58 2.64
CA GLY A 313 -14.57 5.60 1.74
C GLY A 313 -13.89 4.24 1.86
N PHE A 314 -12.56 4.22 1.93
CA PHE A 314 -11.79 3.00 2.16
C PHE A 314 -12.01 2.43 3.57
N TYR A 315 -12.06 3.28 4.59
CA TYR A 315 -12.40 2.89 5.96
C TYR A 315 -13.79 2.26 6.03
N MET A 316 -14.81 2.83 5.36
CA MET A 316 -16.15 2.22 5.32
C MET A 316 -16.19 0.89 4.59
N VAL A 317 -15.44 0.74 3.49
CA VAL A 317 -15.32 -0.55 2.78
C VAL A 317 -14.60 -1.59 3.65
N MET A 318 -13.55 -1.19 4.37
CA MET A 318 -12.83 -2.09 5.28
C MET A 318 -13.65 -2.45 6.52
N ASN A 319 -14.42 -1.51 7.10
CA ASN A 319 -15.35 -1.79 8.19
C ASN A 319 -16.46 -2.75 7.72
N TYR A 320 -16.95 -2.58 6.49
CA TYR A 320 -17.95 -3.49 5.93
C TYR A 320 -17.41 -4.93 5.71
N ILE A 321 -16.12 -5.09 5.41
CA ILE A 321 -15.50 -6.40 5.16
C ILE A 321 -14.98 -7.05 6.46
N PHE A 322 -14.50 -6.25 7.41
CA PHE A 322 -13.79 -6.74 8.60
C PHE A 322 -14.50 -6.47 9.94
N GLY A 323 -15.65 -5.76 9.93
CA GLY A 323 -16.52 -5.52 11.09
C GLY A 323 -16.38 -4.12 11.67
#